data_AF-A0A9D4RFX3-F1
#
_entry.id   AF-A0A9D4RFX3-F1
#
_cell.length_a   1.000
_cell.length_b   1.000
_cell.length_c   1.000
_cell.angle_alpha   90.00
_cell.angle_beta   90.00
_cell.angle_gamma   90.00
#
_symmetry.space_group_name_H-M   'P 1'
#
loop_
_entity.id
_entity.type
_entity.pdbx_description
1 polymer ?
#
loop_
_entity_poly.entity_id
_entity_poly.type
_entity_poly.pdbx_seq_one_letter_code
_entity_poly.pdbx_strand_id
1 'polypeptide(L)'
;MSTDLYKVYVNPLLDRLQEARVGSTIGDVNCSASACADDICLCAETANEAQELLNISAEFANRPFAGVCSNIRRPYWRDTLD
;
A
#
# COMPACT_ATOMS: atom_id res chain seq x y z
N MET A 1 -6.72 -20.48 -1.08
CA MET A 1 -7.53 -19.50 -1.84
C MET A 1 -7.24 -18.07 -1.39
N SER A 2 -7.30 -17.69 -0.09
CA SER A 2 -7.00 -16.29 0.31
C SER A 2 -5.50 -15.93 0.41
N THR A 3 -4.62 -16.88 0.75
CA THR A 3 -3.16 -16.63 0.86
C THR A 3 -2.46 -16.38 -0.47
N ASP A 4 -2.97 -16.95 -1.57
CA ASP A 4 -2.40 -16.74 -2.90
C ASP A 4 -2.82 -15.37 -3.46
N LEU A 5 -4.04 -14.92 -3.15
CA LEU A 5 -4.52 -13.56 -3.43
C LEU A 5 -3.70 -12.51 -2.67
N TYR A 6 -3.33 -12.79 -1.41
CA TYR A 6 -2.42 -11.95 -0.62
C TYR A 6 -1.09 -11.74 -1.35
N LYS A 7 -0.45 -12.82 -1.80
CA LYS A 7 0.83 -12.72 -2.52
C LYS A 7 0.73 -11.94 -3.84
N VAL A 8 -0.40 -12.06 -4.55
CA VAL A 8 -0.60 -11.38 -5.84
C VAL A 8 -0.85 -9.87 -5.66
N TYR A 9 -1.53 -9.46 -4.60
CA TYR A 9 -1.89 -8.05 -4.39
C TYR A 9 -0.91 -7.28 -3.50
N VAL A 10 -0.41 -7.92 -2.43
CA VAL A 10 0.38 -7.24 -1.40
C VAL A 10 1.86 -7.20 -1.75
N ASN A 11 2.44 -8.28 -2.29
CA ASN A 11 3.87 -8.28 -2.63
C ASN A 11 4.25 -7.18 -3.62
N PRO A 12 3.51 -6.94 -4.73
CA PRO A 12 3.88 -5.87 -5.65
C PRO A 12 3.75 -4.46 -5.07
N LEU A 13 2.89 -4.28 -4.05
CA LEU A 13 2.82 -3.04 -3.29
C LEU A 13 4.06 -2.89 -2.40
N LEU A 14 4.44 -3.94 -1.67
CA LEU A 14 5.64 -3.94 -0.82
C LEU A 14 6.92 -3.69 -1.63
N ASP A 15 7.05 -4.32 -2.80
CA ASP A 15 8.19 -4.10 -3.71
C ASP A 15 8.31 -2.62 -4.10
N ARG A 16 7.18 -1.95 -4.41
CA ARG A 16 7.19 -0.52 -4.72
C ARG A 16 7.52 0.38 -3.54
N LEU A 17 7.02 0.05 -2.35
CA LEU A 17 7.33 0.79 -1.14
C LEU A 17 8.83 0.65 -0.80
N GLN A 18 9.42 -0.52 -1.10
CA GLN A 18 10.86 -0.75 -0.96
C GLN A 18 11.67 0.02 -2.02
N GLU A 19 11.22 0.03 -3.29
CA GLU A 19 11.86 0.78 -4.39
C GLU A 19 11.86 2.29 -4.16
N ALA A 20 10.82 2.82 -3.52
CA ALA A 20 10.74 4.25 -3.18
C ALA A 20 11.87 4.68 -2.23
N ARG A 21 12.41 3.75 -1.42
CA ARG A 21 13.41 4.02 -0.36
C ARG A 21 12.99 5.11 0.63
N VAL A 22 11.67 5.30 0.76
CA VAL A 22 11.05 6.24 1.70
C VAL A 22 10.49 5.47 2.89
N GLY A 23 10.48 6.08 4.07
CA GLY A 23 9.92 5.49 5.28
C GLY A 23 10.96 5.22 6.37
N SER A 24 10.57 4.45 7.37
CA SER A 24 11.43 4.17 8.52
C SER A 24 12.55 3.19 8.21
N THR A 25 13.69 3.36 8.88
CA THR A 25 14.82 2.45 8.81
C THR A 25 15.12 1.81 10.18
N ILE A 26 15.55 0.55 10.17
CA ILE A 26 16.15 -0.11 11.33
C ILE A 26 17.60 -0.42 10.97
N GLY A 27 18.52 0.43 11.43
CA GLY A 27 19.90 0.41 10.98
C GLY A 27 19.97 0.66 9.47
N ASP A 28 20.55 -0.29 8.73
CA ASP A 28 20.75 -0.18 7.28
C ASP A 28 19.56 -0.73 6.47
N VAL A 29 18.53 -1.24 7.16
CA VAL A 29 17.38 -1.90 6.55
C VAL A 29 16.21 -0.92 6.47
N ASN A 30 15.66 -0.72 5.27
CA ASN A 30 14.41 0.01 5.10
C ASN A 30 13.24 -0.88 5.53
N CYS A 31 12.45 -0.39 6.49
CA CYS A 31 11.28 -1.03 7.08
C CYS A 31 10.05 -0.13 6.89
N SER A 32 9.82 0.34 5.67
CA SER A 32 8.75 1.27 5.31
C SER A 32 7.34 0.70 5.44
N ALA A 33 7.19 -0.63 5.42
CA ALA A 33 5.91 -1.28 5.60
C ALA A 33 6.02 -2.63 6.33
N SER A 34 5.06 -2.90 7.19
CA SER A 34 4.80 -4.21 7.79
C SER A 34 3.41 -4.67 7.37
N ALA A 35 3.34 -5.79 6.65
CA ALA A 35 2.08 -6.35 6.17
C ALA A 35 1.78 -7.71 6.81
N CYS A 36 0.52 -7.93 7.17
CA CYS A 36 0.01 -9.19 7.66
C CYS A 36 -1.38 -9.40 7.07
N ALA A 37 -1.51 -10.36 6.15
CA ALA A 37 -2.76 -10.59 5.41
C ALA A 37 -3.30 -9.30 4.76
N ASP A 38 -4.53 -8.88 5.05
CA ASP A 38 -5.13 -7.67 4.49
C ASP A 38 -4.69 -6.37 5.19
N ASP A 39 -4.00 -6.46 6.32
CA ASP A 39 -3.52 -5.30 7.08
C ASP A 39 -2.11 -4.88 6.63
N ILE A 40 -1.94 -3.59 6.37
CA ILE A 40 -0.64 -2.98 6.02
C ILE A 40 -0.42 -1.75 6.92
N CYS A 41 0.65 -1.80 7.71
CA CYS A 41 1.12 -0.68 8.52
C CYS A 41 2.28 0.01 7.79
N LEU A 42 2.15 1.31 7.54
CA LEU A 42 3.19 2.15 6.95
C LEU A 42 4.00 2.83 8.05
N CYS A 43 5.32 2.76 7.96
CA CYS A 43 6.23 3.37 8.92
C CYS A 43 7.03 4.47 8.23
N ALA A 44 6.99 5.68 8.80
CA ALA A 44 7.72 6.85 8.31
C ALA A 44 8.34 7.61 9.47
N GLU A 45 9.47 8.28 9.21
CA GLU A 45 10.16 9.09 10.22
C GLU A 45 9.60 10.52 10.24
N THR A 46 9.07 10.98 9.11
CA THR A 46 8.45 12.30 8.97
C THR A 46 7.05 12.24 8.38
N ALA A 47 6.25 13.28 8.63
CA ALA A 47 4.91 13.40 8.05
C ALA A 47 4.93 13.49 6.51
N ASN A 48 6.00 14.05 5.93
CA ASN A 48 6.13 14.17 4.48
C ASN A 48 6.33 12.79 3.83
N GLU A 49 7.20 11.97 4.40
CA GLU A 49 7.41 10.59 3.97
C GLU A 49 6.15 9.74 4.17
N ALA A 50 5.42 9.95 5.27
CA ALA A 50 4.14 9.29 5.48
C ALA A 50 3.14 9.61 4.37
N GLN A 51 3.07 10.88 3.95
CA GLN A 51 2.21 11.29 2.83
C GLN A 51 2.65 10.66 1.51
N GLU A 52 3.95 10.52 1.28
CA GLU A 52 4.49 9.87 0.08
C GLU A 52 4.14 8.38 0.04
N LEU A 53 4.32 7.66 1.15
CA LEU A 53 3.91 6.25 1.29
C LEU A 53 2.40 6.07 1.08
N LEU A 54 1.58 7.00 1.60
CA LEU A 54 0.14 7.02 1.38
C LEU A 54 -0.21 7.24 -0.09
N ASN A 55 0.50 8.15 -0.77
CA ASN A 55 0.28 8.42 -2.19
C ASN A 55 0.59 7.19 -3.05
N ILE A 56 1.73 6.51 -2.79
CA ILE A 56 2.11 5.27 -3.47
C ILE A 56 1.05 4.19 -3.28
N SER A 57 0.60 4.00 -2.04
CA SER A 57 -0.41 3.00 -1.69
C SER A 57 -1.77 3.30 -2.32
N ALA A 58 -2.20 4.56 -2.29
CA ALA A 58 -3.44 5.00 -2.91
C ALA A 58 -3.39 4.87 -4.43
N GLU A 59 -2.28 5.23 -5.06
CA GLU A 59 -2.10 5.06 -6.49
C GLU A 59 -2.15 3.59 -6.89
N PHE A 60 -1.46 2.71 -6.13
CA PHE A 60 -1.49 1.27 -6.36
C PHE A 60 -2.91 0.70 -6.27
N ALA A 61 -3.67 1.09 -5.24
CA ALA A 61 -5.05 0.63 -5.04
C ALA A 61 -6.02 1.14 -6.13
N ASN A 62 -5.78 2.33 -6.69
CA ASN A 62 -6.63 2.90 -7.74
C ASN A 62 -6.23 2.45 -9.16
N ARG A 63 -5.12 1.71 -9.33
CA ARG A 63 -4.75 1.20 -10.65
C ARG A 63 -5.74 0.11 -11.08
N PRO A 64 -6.34 0.22 -12.28
CA PRO A 64 -7.14 -0.86 -12.82
C PRO A 64 -6.23 -2.07 -13.05
N PHE A 65 -6.42 -3.13 -12.27
CA PHE A 65 -5.83 -4.42 -12.57
C PHE A 65 -6.39 -4.88 -13.91
N ALA A 66 -5.55 -4.90 -14.95
CA ALA A 66 -5.88 -5.51 -16.24
C ALA A 66 -6.03 -7.03 -16.03
N GLY A 67 -7.16 -7.48 -15.46
CA GLY A 67 -7.42 -8.90 -15.22
C GLY A 67 -8.36 -9.25 -14.07
N VAL A 68 -8.77 -8.32 -13.20
CA VAL A 68 -9.75 -8.61 -12.13
C VAL A 68 -10.90 -7.63 -12.22
N CYS A 69 -12.11 -8.17 -12.34
CA CYS A 69 -13.37 -7.48 -12.62
C CYS A 69 -13.50 -6.10 -11.96
N SER A 70 -14.01 -5.16 -12.75
CA SER A 70 -14.35 -3.76 -12.49
C SER A 70 -15.38 -3.49 -11.37
N ASN A 71 -15.49 -4.34 -10.35
CA ASN A 71 -16.52 -4.30 -9.31
C ASN A 71 -16.00 -4.08 -7.88
N ILE A 72 -14.77 -3.62 -7.69
CA ILE A 72 -14.36 -3.13 -6.36
C ILE A 72 -15.07 -1.81 -6.12
N ARG A 73 -16.13 -1.84 -5.30
CA ARG A 73 -16.87 -0.67 -4.82
C ARG A 73 -15.87 0.40 -4.36
N ARG A 74 -16.12 1.64 -4.77
CA ARG A 74 -15.42 2.82 -4.26
C ARG A 74 -15.41 2.79 -2.72
N PRO A 75 -14.28 3.10 -2.05
CA PRO A 75 -14.23 3.13 -0.60
C PRO A 75 -15.20 4.19 -0.05
N TYR A 76 -16.04 3.76 0.89
CA TYR A 76 -17.18 4.50 1.50
C TYR A 76 -16.80 5.89 2.04
N TRP A 77 -15.54 6.09 2.43
CA TRP A 77 -15.06 7.34 3.03
C TRP A 77 -15.01 8.54 2.08
N ARG A 78 -15.08 8.32 0.76
CA ARG A 78 -15.17 9.39 -0.24
C ARG A 78 -16.54 10.06 -0.33
N ASP A 79 -17.59 9.48 0.28
CA ASP A 79 -18.95 10.03 0.25
C ASP A 79 -19.27 10.90 1.49
N THR A 80 -18.27 11.17 2.35
CA THR A 80 -18.43 11.92 3.61
C THR A 80 -17.90 13.36 3.58
N LEU A 81 -17.45 13.84 2.41
CA LEU A 81 -16.98 15.21 2.20
C LEU A 81 -17.76 15.85 1.05
N ASP A 82 -19.06 16.03 1.26
CA ASP A 82 -19.93 17.02 0.61
C ASP A 82 -20.93 17.55 1.65
#